data_AF-A0A6N7EK01-F1
#
_entry.id   AF-A0A6N7EK01-F1
#
_cell.length_a   1.000
_cell.length_b   1.000
_cell.length_c   1.000
_cell.angle_alpha   90.00
_cell.angle_beta   90.00
_cell.angle_gamma   90.00
#
_symmetry.space_group_name_H-M   'P 1'
#
loop_
_entity.id
_entity.type
_entity.pdbx_description
1 polymer ?
#
loop_
_entity_poly.entity_id
_entity_poly.type
_entity_poly.pdbx_seq_one_letter_code
_entity_poly.pdbx_strand_id
1 'polypeptide(L)'
;MTDENAHLVDRAEEALRRRARPGSVCSCEELLDHLFEFLDSELDEDQYARFRAHAAECPTCTEAADAEQHIRALVRRSCAEVAPSSLRVRVQSQLTVLRVNGIRTAD
;
A
#
# COMPACT_ATOMS: atom_id res chain seq x y z
N MET A 1 -6.05 -20.86 32.38
CA MET A 1 -4.79 -20.56 31.67
C MET A 1 -5.00 -19.58 30.49
N THR A 2 -6.10 -18.81 30.47
CA THR A 2 -6.45 -17.89 29.37
C THR A 2 -6.53 -16.42 29.80
N ASP A 3 -6.58 -16.16 31.11
CA ASP A 3 -6.71 -14.81 31.70
C ASP A 3 -5.39 -14.01 31.60
N GLU A 4 -4.25 -14.69 31.73
CA GLU A 4 -2.91 -14.09 31.67
C GLU A 4 -2.51 -13.68 30.23
N ASN A 5 -2.96 -14.43 29.22
CA ASN A 5 -2.71 -14.10 27.81
C ASN A 5 -3.56 -12.92 27.33
N ALA A 6 -4.79 -12.77 27.83
CA ALA A 6 -5.66 -11.65 27.48
C ALA A 6 -5.04 -10.30 27.92
N HIS A 7 -4.51 -10.24 29.14
CA HIS A 7 -3.85 -9.03 29.65
C HIS A 7 -2.55 -8.67 28.90
N LEU A 8 -1.85 -9.65 28.32
CA LEU A 8 -0.67 -9.40 27.50
C LEU A 8 -1.03 -8.79 26.14
N VAL A 9 -2.12 -9.26 25.52
CA VAL A 9 -2.66 -8.69 24.28
C VAL A 9 -3.15 -7.26 24.52
N ASP A 10 -3.95 -7.03 25.58
CA ASP A 10 -4.44 -5.70 25.94
C ASP A 10 -3.30 -4.70 26.19
N ARG A 11 -2.23 -5.12 26.87
CA ARG A 11 -1.04 -4.27 27.10
C ARG A 11 -0.29 -3.97 25.80
N ALA A 12 -0.20 -4.93 24.88
CA ALA A 12 0.45 -4.73 23.60
C ALA A 12 -0.37 -3.77 22.71
N GLU A 13 -1.69 -3.95 22.66
CA GLU A 13 -2.62 -3.05 21.98
C GLU A 13 -2.54 -1.63 22.55
N GLU A 14 -2.51 -1.48 23.88
CA GLU A 14 -2.43 -0.16 24.47
C GLU A 14 -1.06 0.52 24.24
N ALA A 15 0.03 -0.26 24.21
CA ALA A 15 1.35 0.26 23.82
C ALA A 15 1.38 0.73 22.35
N LEU A 16 0.66 0.05 21.47
CA LEU A 16 0.47 0.47 20.07
C LEU A 16 -0.40 1.72 19.97
N ARG A 17 -1.52 1.78 20.69
CA ARG A 17 -2.39 2.97 20.76
C ARG A 17 -1.67 4.20 21.31
N ARG A 18 -0.78 4.03 22.29
CA ARG A 18 0.05 5.14 22.85
C ARG A 18 1.13 5.65 21.89
N ARG A 19 1.51 4.86 20.87
CA ARG A 19 2.36 5.34 19.76
C ARG A 19 1.57 6.17 18.74
N ALA A 20 0.24 6.11 18.73
CA ALA A 20 -0.57 7.04 17.95
C ALA A 20 -0.45 8.44 18.56
N ARG A 21 0.17 9.36 17.82
CA ARG A 21 0.39 10.74 18.27
C ARG A 21 -0.95 11.50 18.29
N PRO A 22 -1.41 12.03 19.44
CA PRO A 22 -2.61 12.85 19.48
C PRO A 22 -2.34 14.18 18.75
N GLY A 23 -3.04 14.41 17.65
CA GLY A 23 -2.89 15.59 16.77
C GLY A 23 -2.50 15.28 15.32
N SER A 24 -2.25 14.02 14.98
CA SER A 24 -2.08 13.56 13.59
C SER A 24 -3.45 13.32 12.94
N VAL A 25 -3.60 13.69 11.67
CA VAL A 25 -4.84 13.52 10.86
C VAL A 25 -5.15 12.04 10.53
N CYS A 26 -4.29 11.12 10.97
CA CYS A 26 -4.31 9.68 10.74
C CYS A 26 -3.56 8.96 11.88
N SER A 27 -3.98 7.75 12.25
CA SER A 27 -3.24 6.90 13.21
C SER A 27 -2.21 6.00 12.49
N CYS A 28 -1.23 5.45 13.23
CA CYS A 28 -0.30 4.47 12.64
C CYS A 28 -1.03 3.18 12.23
N GLU A 29 -2.01 2.75 13.03
CA GLU A 29 -2.84 1.56 12.74
C GLU A 29 -3.58 1.73 11.41
N GLU A 30 -4.23 2.88 11.21
CA GLU A 30 -4.96 3.19 9.98
C GLU A 30 -4.04 3.15 8.74
N LEU A 31 -2.84 3.74 8.82
CA LEU A 31 -1.89 3.68 7.70
C LEU A 31 -1.37 2.26 7.46
N LEU A 32 -1.08 1.50 8.51
CA LEU A 32 -0.53 0.15 8.39
C LEU A 32 -1.56 -0.82 7.82
N ASP A 33 -2.83 -0.67 8.16
CA ASP A 33 -3.93 -1.46 7.61
C ASP A 33 -4.14 -1.19 6.11
N HIS A 34 -3.78 0.01 5.64
CA HIS A 34 -3.89 0.45 4.25
C HIS A 34 -2.54 0.62 3.54
N LEU A 35 -1.48 -0.01 4.07
CA LEU A 35 -0.11 0.22 3.60
C LEU A 35 0.06 -0.16 2.13
N PHE A 36 -0.56 -1.26 1.71
CA PHE A 36 -0.43 -1.75 0.33
C PHE A 36 -1.17 -0.84 -0.65
N GLU A 37 -2.40 -0.47 -0.34
CA GLU A 37 -3.21 0.45 -1.13
C GLU A 37 -2.53 1.81 -1.26
N PHE A 38 -1.93 2.31 -0.18
CA PHE A 38 -1.10 3.52 -0.19
C PHE A 38 0.09 3.40 -1.14
N LEU A 39 0.81 2.27 -1.09
CA LEU A 39 1.97 2.02 -1.95
C LEU A 39 1.61 1.74 -3.41
N ASP A 40 0.42 1.19 -3.66
CA ASP A 40 -0.10 0.87 -4.99
C ASP A 40 -0.90 2.02 -5.61
N SER A 41 -1.06 3.14 -4.88
CA SER A 41 -1.83 4.33 -5.31
C SER A 41 -3.30 4.01 -5.60
N GLU A 42 -3.88 3.12 -4.78
CA GLU A 42 -5.28 2.67 -4.88
C GLU A 42 -6.23 3.39 -3.92
N LEU A 43 -5.74 4.47 -3.29
CA LEU A 43 -6.50 5.31 -2.38
C LEU A 43 -7.09 6.54 -3.10
N ASP A 44 -8.17 7.08 -2.55
CA ASP A 44 -8.64 8.40 -2.95
C ASP A 44 -7.63 9.51 -2.55
N GLU A 45 -7.78 10.69 -3.16
CA GLU A 45 -6.82 11.79 -3.01
C GLU A 45 -6.71 12.29 -1.55
N ASP A 46 -7.83 12.31 -0.82
CA ASP A 46 -7.87 12.76 0.56
C ASP A 46 -7.16 11.76 1.49
N GLN A 47 -7.44 10.46 1.32
CA GLN A 47 -6.77 9.39 2.06
C GLN A 47 -5.27 9.37 1.77
N TYR A 48 -4.88 9.44 0.50
CA TYR A 48 -3.48 9.47 0.09
C TYR A 48 -2.74 10.65 0.73
N ALA A 49 -3.32 11.85 0.73
CA ALA A 49 -2.72 13.03 1.32
C ALA A 49 -2.51 12.88 2.84
N ARG A 50 -3.51 12.37 3.57
CA ARG A 50 -3.44 12.12 5.01
C ARG A 50 -2.34 11.11 5.36
N PHE A 51 -2.30 10.00 4.63
CA PHE A 51 -1.33 8.92 4.84
C PHE A 51 0.09 9.34 4.50
N ARG A 52 0.26 10.08 3.40
CA ARG A 52 1.55 10.66 3.03
C ARG A 52 2.08 11.61 4.10
N ALA A 53 1.22 12.49 4.63
CA ALA A 53 1.60 13.41 5.70
C ALA A 53 2.04 12.64 6.97
N HIS A 54 1.29 11.61 7.35
CA HIS A 54 1.63 10.76 8.49
C HIS A 54 2.96 10.01 8.28
N ALA A 55 3.13 9.35 7.14
CA ALA A 55 4.34 8.60 6.82
C ALA A 55 5.60 9.49 6.76
N ALA A 56 5.46 10.77 6.42
CA ALA A 56 6.57 11.72 6.40
C ALA A 56 7.03 12.15 7.81
N GLU A 57 6.17 12.05 8.81
CA GLU A 57 6.46 12.50 10.19
C GLU A 57 6.61 11.35 11.20
N CYS A 58 6.26 10.12 10.81
CA CYS A 58 6.25 8.95 11.68
C CYS A 58 7.32 7.92 11.24
N PRO A 59 8.46 7.82 11.97
CA PRO A 59 9.55 6.90 11.62
C PRO A 59 9.12 5.45 11.47
N THR A 60 8.21 4.98 12.33
CA THR A 60 7.68 3.60 12.26
C THR A 60 6.98 3.32 10.94
N CYS A 61 6.19 4.28 10.46
CA CYS A 61 5.44 4.13 9.22
C CYS A 61 6.34 4.31 7.99
N THR A 62 7.34 5.19 8.07
CA THR A 62 8.38 5.30 7.03
C THR A 62 9.14 3.97 6.89
N GLU A 63 9.61 3.40 8.01
CA GLU A 63 10.34 2.13 8.02
C GLU A 63 9.50 0.97 7.49
N ALA A 64 8.20 0.93 7.81
CA ALA A 64 7.29 -0.08 7.29
C ALA A 64 7.12 0.03 5.76
N ALA A 65 6.92 1.24 5.24
CA ALA A 65 6.81 1.48 3.80
C ALA A 65 8.11 1.12 3.06
N ASP A 66 9.27 1.50 3.61
CA ASP A 66 10.57 1.19 3.03
C ASP A 66 10.85 -0.33 3.01
N ALA A 67 10.51 -1.03 4.09
CA ALA A 67 10.64 -2.48 4.17
C ALA A 67 9.80 -3.20 3.11
N GLU A 68 8.54 -2.79 2.96
CA GLU A 68 7.65 -3.35 1.94
C GLU A 68 8.17 -3.07 0.52
N GLN A 69 8.61 -1.84 0.24
CA GLN A 69 9.24 -1.50 -1.04
C GLN A 69 10.50 -2.35 -1.33
N HIS A 70 11.31 -2.61 -0.30
CA HIS A 70 12.50 -3.45 -0.43
C HIS A 70 12.15 -4.90 -0.78
N ILE A 71 11.13 -5.47 -0.13
CA ILE A 71 10.61 -6.81 -0.44
C ILE A 71 10.09 -6.86 -1.88
N ARG A 72 9.27 -5.87 -2.29
CA ARG A 72 8.77 -5.76 -3.67
C ARG A 72 9.92 -5.70 -4.69
N ALA A 73 10.99 -4.96 -4.40
CA ALA A 73 12.16 -4.89 -5.27
C ALA A 73 12.91 -6.24 -5.37
N LEU A 74 13.01 -6.97 -4.25
CA LEU A 74 13.56 -8.32 -4.17
C LEU A 74 12.79 -9.32 -5.03
N VAL A 75 11.45 -9.32 -4.91
CA VAL A 75 10.55 -10.18 -5.68
C VAL A 75 10.65 -9.85 -7.17
N ARG A 76 10.55 -8.57 -7.55
CA ARG A 76 10.64 -8.15 -8.96
C ARG A 76 11.95 -8.56 -9.61
N ARG A 77 13.08 -8.50 -8.89
CA ARG A 77 14.37 -8.94 -9.40
C ARG A 77 14.46 -10.47 -9.55
N SER A 78 13.89 -11.22 -8.62
CA SER A 78 14.02 -12.68 -8.56
C SER A 78 12.99 -13.41 -9.42
N CYS A 79 11.84 -12.78 -9.70
CA CYS A 79 10.69 -13.40 -10.35
C CYS A 79 10.24 -12.64 -11.62
N ALA A 80 11.19 -12.08 -12.39
CA ALA A 80 10.89 -11.40 -13.65
C ALA A 80 10.76 -12.41 -14.81
N GLU A 81 9.54 -12.87 -15.08
CA GLU A 81 9.24 -13.58 -16.33
C GLU A 81 8.98 -12.58 -17.47
N VAL A 82 9.62 -12.83 -18.62
CA VAL A 82 9.41 -11.99 -19.80
C VAL A 82 8.16 -12.46 -20.52
N ALA A 83 7.16 -11.59 -20.61
CA ALA A 83 5.96 -11.87 -21.38
C ALA A 83 6.31 -12.34 -22.82
N PRO A 84 5.69 -13.40 -23.36
CA PRO A 84 5.95 -13.85 -24.72
C PRO A 84 5.70 -12.75 -25.75
N SER A 85 6.49 -12.72 -26.82
CA SER A 85 6.36 -11.72 -27.90
C SER A 85 4.97 -11.71 -28.54
N SER A 86 4.37 -12.89 -28.70
CA SER A 86 3.01 -13.06 -29.22
C SER A 86 1.96 -12.34 -28.37
N LEU A 87 2.08 -12.40 -27.04
CA LEU A 87 1.19 -11.69 -26.12
C LEU A 87 1.37 -10.18 -26.24
N ARG A 88 2.63 -9.71 -26.26
CA ARG A 88 2.93 -8.27 -26.42
C ARG A 88 2.33 -7.69 -27.70
N VAL A 89 2.50 -8.39 -28.83
CA VAL A 89 1.94 -7.97 -30.12
C VAL A 89 0.41 -7.91 -30.05
N ARG A 90 -0.24 -8.93 -29.47
CA ARG A 90 -1.70 -8.94 -29.33
C ARG A 90 -2.21 -7.77 -28.50
N VAL A 91 -1.59 -7.50 -27.34
CA VAL A 91 -1.96 -6.38 -26.46
C VAL A 91 -1.78 -5.04 -27.17
N GLN A 92 -0.64 -4.82 -27.82
CA GLN A 92 -0.38 -3.58 -28.57
C GLN A 92 -1.39 -3.36 -29.70
N SER A 93 -1.73 -4.40 -30.45
CA SER A 93 -2.74 -4.33 -31.50
C SER A 93 -4.12 -3.98 -30.93
N GLN A 94 -4.54 -4.61 -29.83
CA GLN A 94 -5.82 -4.31 -29.18
C GLN A 94 -5.86 -2.88 -28.63
N LEU A 95 -4.80 -2.40 -27.96
CA LEU A 95 -4.70 -1.03 -27.48
C LEU A 95 -4.76 -0.01 -28.63
N THR A 96 -4.14 -0.33 -29.77
CA THR A 96 -4.19 0.52 -30.97
C THR A 96 -5.62 0.62 -31.50
N VAL A 97 -6.32 -0.51 -31.62
CA VAL A 97 -7.72 -0.55 -32.05
C VAL A 97 -8.61 0.25 -31.09
N LEU A 98 -8.46 0.07 -29.77
CA LEU A 98 -9.24 0.81 -28.77
C LEU A 98 -9.02 2.32 -28.84
N ARG A 99 -7.77 2.77 -29.05
CA ARG A 99 -7.44 4.20 -29.23
C ARG A 99 -8.05 4.77 -30.50
N VAL A 100 -7.96 4.06 -31.63
CA VAL A 100 -8.54 4.50 -32.91
C VAL A 100 -10.06 4.54 -32.83
N ASN A 101 -10.67 3.59 -32.12
CA ASN A 101 -12.11 3.50 -31.95
C ASN A 101 -12.68 4.48 -30.91
N GLY A 102 -11.83 5.31 -30.28
CA GLY A 102 -12.27 6.41 -29.42
C GLY A 102 -13.25 5.98 -28.33
N ILE A 103 -13.02 4.84 -27.68
CA ILE A 103 -13.86 4.44 -26.56
C ILE A 103 -13.58 5.43 -25.42
N ARG A 104 -14.51 6.36 -25.22
CA ARG A 104 -14.61 7.15 -24.00
C ARG A 104 -15.04 6.16 -22.93
N THR A 105 -14.12 5.71 -22.09
CA THR A 105 -14.51 5.16 -20.79
C THR A 105 -15.22 6.29 -20.06
N ALA A 106 -16.53 6.20 -19.94
CA ALA A 106 -17.34 7.11 -19.14
C ALA A 106 -17.11 6.78 -17.66
N ASP A 107 -16.89 7.84 -16.87
CA ASP A 107 -16.83 7.93 -15.40
C ASP A 107 -15.98 6.88 -14.66
#